data_AF-A0A1B1UQH9-F1
#
_entry.id   AF-A0A1B1UQH9-F1
#
_cell.length_a   1.000
_cell.length_b   1.000
_cell.length_c   1.000
_cell.angle_alpha   90.00
_cell.angle_beta   90.00
_cell.angle_gamma   90.00
#
_symmetry.space_group_name_H-M   'P 1'
#
loop_
_entity.id
_entity.type
_entity.pdbx_description
1 polymer ?
#
loop_
_entity_poly.entity_id
_entity_poly.type
_entity_poly.pdbx_seq_one_letter_code
_entity_poly.pdbx_strand_id
1 'polypeptide(L)'
;MNQTPDDPPEGGEVFGDVNRLQSFLTHLDERGLILSLASFAEDALGDLIRAFLLPGASATQLLDGFNAPIGTFSTRIKMAYSLGLVTKRQYEDLDRLRRIRNEFAHNWEPISFADQKIAAHISALHFSTLDDDFPSSPQEKVRKSFGALLVELRSTTHQINKHGRRAKLIGTHLIGGVTGELDDQIAACRTRLTELAEELKSASGDHRRFLLTVRRNWASKLEIVRLNAPRERQAEIRRVQDELQAGCL
;
A
#
# COMPACT_ATOMS: atom_id res chain seq x y z
N MET A 1 17.05 -35.95 -13.66
CA MET A 1 17.15 -35.18 -12.40
C MET A 1 17.74 -33.83 -12.75
N ASN A 2 16.90 -32.88 -13.15
CA ASN A 2 17.33 -31.50 -13.35
C ASN A 2 17.16 -30.80 -12.01
N GLN A 3 18.29 -30.53 -11.35
CA GLN A 3 18.34 -29.59 -10.23
C GLN A 3 18.14 -28.19 -10.82
N THR A 4 17.02 -27.56 -10.48
CA THR A 4 16.86 -26.12 -10.60
C THR A 4 17.93 -25.42 -9.75
N PRO A 5 18.48 -24.27 -10.19
CA PRO A 5 19.43 -23.52 -9.38
C PRO A 5 18.73 -23.09 -8.10
N ASP A 6 19.38 -23.33 -6.97
CA ASP A 6 18.96 -22.88 -5.64
C ASP A 6 18.93 -21.35 -5.65
N ASP A 7 17.74 -20.75 -5.73
CA ASP A 7 17.58 -19.33 -5.42
C ASP A 7 18.05 -19.10 -3.97
N PRO A 8 18.88 -18.07 -3.70
CA PRO A 8 19.32 -17.81 -2.34
C PRO A 8 18.11 -17.53 -1.44
N PRO A 9 18.14 -17.91 -0.15
CA PRO A 9 16.99 -17.75 0.73
C PRO A 9 16.58 -16.27 0.80
N GLU A 10 15.38 -15.97 0.31
CA GLU A 10 14.82 -14.62 0.06
C GLU A 10 14.78 -13.69 1.30
N GLY A 11 14.99 -14.21 2.52
CA GLY A 11 15.19 -13.37 3.71
C GLY A 11 16.56 -12.66 3.72
N GLY A 12 17.53 -13.17 2.97
CA GLY A 12 18.91 -12.69 2.96
C GLY A 12 19.09 -11.25 2.48
N GLU A 13 18.23 -10.74 1.61
CA GLU A 13 18.34 -9.34 1.13
C GLU A 13 17.90 -8.33 2.19
N VAL A 14 16.75 -8.53 2.84
CA VAL A 14 16.27 -7.63 3.91
C VAL A 14 17.26 -7.62 5.07
N PHE A 15 17.72 -8.81 5.50
CA PHE A 15 18.72 -8.91 6.58
C PHE A 15 20.11 -8.43 6.14
N GLY A 16 20.47 -8.59 4.86
CA GLY A 16 21.71 -8.07 4.28
C GLY A 16 21.75 -6.54 4.25
N ASP A 17 20.63 -5.89 3.92
CA ASP A 17 20.47 -4.43 4.00
C ASP A 17 20.56 -3.93 5.43
N VAL A 18 19.97 -4.65 6.38
CA VAL A 18 20.04 -4.32 7.81
C VAL A 18 21.48 -4.39 8.32
N ASN A 19 22.22 -5.43 7.99
CA ASN A 19 23.62 -5.58 8.42
C ASN A 19 24.51 -4.48 7.83
N ARG A 20 24.31 -4.13 6.55
CA ARG A 20 24.99 -2.99 5.92
C ARG A 20 24.65 -1.67 6.60
N LEU A 21 23.37 -1.45 6.90
CA LEU A 21 22.91 -0.28 7.62
C LEU A 21 23.55 -0.19 9.01
N GLN A 22 23.52 -1.26 9.80
CA GLN A 22 24.12 -1.26 11.14
C GLN A 22 25.62 -0.96 11.09
N SER A 23 26.35 -1.59 10.17
CA SER A 23 27.78 -1.31 9.97
C SER A 23 28.02 0.18 9.64
N PHE A 24 27.24 0.76 8.73
CA PHE A 24 27.32 2.17 8.40
C PHE A 24 27.05 3.08 9.61
N LEU A 25 25.99 2.81 10.39
CA LEU A 25 25.60 3.63 11.54
C LEU A 25 26.59 3.59 12.72
N THR A 26 27.44 2.57 12.78
CA THR A 26 28.38 2.38 13.89
C THR A 26 29.49 3.44 13.89
N HIS A 27 29.86 3.93 12.71
CA HIS A 27 30.97 4.88 12.53
C HIS A 27 30.55 6.36 12.52
N LEU A 28 29.25 6.65 12.65
CA LEU A 28 28.74 8.01 12.60
C LEU A 28 28.84 8.71 13.97
N ASP A 29 29.13 10.01 13.91
CA ASP A 29 28.93 10.92 15.03
C ASP A 29 27.43 11.13 15.31
N GLU A 30 27.09 11.83 16.39
CA GLU A 30 25.69 12.00 16.81
C GLU A 30 24.83 12.68 15.75
N ARG A 31 25.35 13.73 15.12
CA ARG A 31 24.65 14.45 14.05
C ARG A 31 24.48 13.55 12.83
N GLY A 32 25.54 12.92 12.34
CA GLY A 32 25.50 12.00 11.21
C GLY A 32 24.53 10.83 11.44
N LEU A 33 24.54 10.27 12.66
CA LEU A 33 23.65 9.19 13.07
C LEU A 33 22.18 9.61 12.96
N ILE A 34 21.79 10.74 13.57
CA ILE A 34 20.41 11.21 13.57
C ILE A 34 19.94 11.59 12.17
N LEU A 35 20.75 12.33 11.41
CA LEU A 35 20.38 12.76 10.06
C LEU A 35 20.21 11.55 9.13
N SER A 36 21.11 10.57 9.22
CA SER A 36 21.02 9.34 8.42
C SER A 36 19.81 8.50 8.80
N LEU A 37 19.58 8.26 10.09
CA LEU A 37 18.42 7.51 10.57
C LEU A 37 17.11 8.16 10.15
N ALA A 38 17.01 9.49 10.25
CA ALA A 38 15.82 10.21 9.83
C ALA A 38 15.58 10.09 8.31
N SER A 39 16.63 10.22 7.49
CA SER A 39 16.53 10.02 6.04
C SER A 39 16.05 8.61 5.71
N PHE A 40 16.66 7.60 6.31
CA PHE A 40 16.27 6.20 6.07
C PHE A 40 14.86 5.89 6.54
N ALA A 41 14.42 6.46 7.67
CA ALA A 41 13.06 6.30 8.16
C ALA A 41 12.04 7.01 7.26
N GLU A 42 12.36 8.20 6.77
CA GLU A 42 11.51 8.94 5.83
C GLU A 42 11.31 8.17 4.53
N ASP A 43 12.38 7.60 3.97
CA ASP A 43 12.35 6.75 2.77
C ASP A 43 11.56 5.46 3.02
N ALA A 44 11.88 4.74 4.11
CA ALA A 44 11.19 3.49 4.46
C ALA A 44 9.69 3.69 4.68
N LEU A 45 9.26 4.81 5.27
CA LEU A 45 7.84 5.16 5.37
C LEU A 45 7.22 5.44 4.01
N GLY A 46 7.94 6.12 3.11
CA GLY A 46 7.49 6.37 1.74
C GLY A 46 7.22 5.07 0.99
N ASP A 47 8.16 4.12 1.07
CA ASP A 47 8.03 2.80 0.45
C ASP A 47 6.90 1.98 1.08
N LEU A 48 6.77 2.00 2.41
CA LEU A 48 5.71 1.31 3.13
C LEU A 48 4.31 1.82 2.72
N ILE A 49 4.13 3.14 2.66
CA ILE A 49 2.86 3.74 2.23
C ILE A 49 2.60 3.39 0.76
N ARG A 50 3.61 3.51 -0.11
CA ARG A 50 3.46 3.16 -1.55
C ARG A 50 3.06 1.71 -1.76
N ALA A 51 3.68 0.79 -1.02
CA ALA A 51 3.37 -0.63 -1.09
C ALA A 51 1.91 -0.89 -0.69
N PHE A 52 1.41 -0.17 0.32
CA PHE A 52 0.04 -0.31 0.79
C PHE A 52 -1.00 0.32 -0.15
N LEU A 53 -0.74 1.49 -0.74
CA LEU A 53 -1.73 2.18 -1.58
C LEU A 53 -2.09 1.42 -2.87
N LEU A 54 -3.24 1.77 -3.47
CA LEU A 54 -3.59 1.31 -4.81
C LEU A 54 -2.51 1.77 -5.81
N PRO A 55 -1.97 0.88 -6.65
CA PRO A 55 -0.93 1.25 -7.60
C PRO A 55 -1.51 2.18 -8.67
N GLY A 56 -0.79 3.27 -8.96
CA GLY A 56 -1.17 4.20 -10.02
C GLY A 56 -0.52 5.58 -9.89
N ALA A 57 -0.77 6.43 -10.88
CA ALA A 57 -0.23 7.79 -10.93
C ALA A 57 -0.66 8.64 -9.72
N SER A 58 -1.89 8.45 -9.24
CA SER A 58 -2.40 9.17 -8.05
C SER A 58 -1.55 8.92 -6.81
N ALA A 59 -1.22 7.66 -6.50
CA ALA A 59 -0.37 7.33 -5.36
C ALA A 59 1.05 7.91 -5.50
N THR A 60 1.59 7.90 -6.72
CA THR A 60 2.92 8.48 -7.00
C THR A 60 2.92 10.00 -6.81
N GLN A 61 1.90 10.70 -7.31
CA GLN A 61 1.77 12.15 -7.15
C GLN A 61 1.59 12.56 -5.69
N LEU A 62 0.90 11.75 -4.88
CA LEU A 62 0.71 12.00 -3.46
C LEU A 62 2.03 11.95 -2.66
N LEU A 63 2.96 11.08 -3.07
CA LEU A 63 4.21 10.81 -2.36
C LEU A 63 5.41 11.60 -2.89
N ASP A 64 5.53 11.73 -4.22
CA ASP A 64 6.71 12.28 -4.90
C ASP A 64 6.38 13.40 -5.90
N GLY A 65 5.11 13.77 -6.03
CA GLY A 65 4.69 14.86 -6.90
C GLY A 65 5.22 16.22 -6.46
N PHE A 66 5.15 17.20 -7.36
CA PHE A 66 5.39 18.59 -7.00
C PHE A 66 4.39 19.02 -5.91
N ASN A 67 4.89 19.54 -4.78
CA ASN A 67 4.09 19.80 -3.58
C ASN A 67 3.33 18.56 -3.06
N ALA A 68 3.96 17.38 -3.12
CA ALA A 68 3.42 16.12 -2.61
C ALA A 68 2.80 16.28 -1.20
N PRO A 69 1.48 16.07 -1.04
CA PRO A 69 0.80 16.22 0.25
C PRO A 69 1.33 15.28 1.35
N ILE A 70 1.92 14.14 0.96
CA ILE A 70 2.53 13.16 1.86
C ILE A 70 4.06 13.08 1.59
N GLY A 71 4.64 14.19 1.15
CA GLY A 71 6.06 14.26 0.79
C GLY A 71 7.02 14.45 1.97
N THR A 72 6.55 14.94 3.12
CA THR A 72 7.41 15.25 4.28
C THR A 72 7.46 14.14 5.31
N PHE A 73 8.54 14.08 6.09
CA PHE A 73 8.69 13.13 7.18
C PHE A 73 7.50 13.16 8.15
N SER A 74 7.04 14.36 8.55
CA SER A 74 5.89 14.49 9.46
C SER A 74 4.60 13.93 8.87
N THR A 75 4.32 14.22 7.59
CA THR A 75 3.12 13.73 6.91
C THR A 75 3.16 12.22 6.70
N ARG A 76 4.33 11.65 6.39
CA ARG A 76 4.52 10.20 6.23
C ARG A 76 4.30 9.46 7.55
N ILE A 77 4.84 9.97 8.67
CA ILE A 77 4.63 9.37 10.01
C ILE A 77 3.13 9.33 10.35
N LYS A 78 2.43 10.45 10.17
CA LYS A 78 0.98 10.54 10.45
C LYS A 78 0.18 9.60 9.57
N MET A 79 0.45 9.59 8.25
CA MET A 79 -0.26 8.74 7.30
C MET A 79 -0.06 7.26 7.62
N ALA A 80 1.18 6.82 7.86
CA ALA A 80 1.47 5.43 8.17
C ALA A 80 0.71 4.95 9.41
N TYR A 81 0.63 5.79 10.46
CA TYR A 81 -0.13 5.46 11.66
C TYR A 81 -1.64 5.46 11.42
N SER A 82 -2.17 6.47 10.72
CA SER A 82 -3.61 6.55 10.38
C SER A 82 -4.10 5.38 9.53
N LEU A 83 -3.24 4.81 8.70
CA LEU A 83 -3.53 3.62 7.89
C LEU A 83 -3.33 2.30 8.67
N GLY A 84 -2.83 2.34 9.90
CA GLY A 84 -2.53 1.14 10.70
C GLY A 84 -1.29 0.37 10.23
N LEU A 85 -0.37 1.01 9.49
CA LEU A 85 0.86 0.38 8.98
C LEU A 85 1.98 0.35 10.01
N VAL A 86 1.89 1.18 11.05
CA VAL A 86 2.84 1.21 12.17
C VAL A 86 2.09 1.17 13.49
N THR A 87 2.73 0.59 14.50
CA THR A 87 2.21 0.55 15.87
C THR A 87 2.29 1.93 16.54
N LYS A 88 1.57 2.11 17.64
CA LYS A 88 1.67 3.34 18.45
C LYS A 88 3.10 3.60 18.93
N ARG A 89 3.83 2.56 19.35
CA ARG A 89 5.23 2.66 19.79
C ARG A 89 6.13 3.19 18.67
N GLN A 90 6.00 2.59 17.48
CA GLN A 90 6.75 3.03 16.28
C GLN A 90 6.42 4.48 15.90
N TYR A 91 5.14 4.87 15.93
CA TYR A 91 4.72 6.25 15.67
C TYR A 91 5.38 7.25 16.65
N GLU A 92 5.38 6.93 17.94
CA GLU A 92 5.99 7.78 18.97
C GLU A 92 7.51 7.91 18.79
N ASP A 93 8.21 6.80 18.51
CA ASP A 93 9.65 6.81 18.26
C ASP A 93 10.01 7.57 16.98
N LEU A 94 9.23 7.43 15.91
CA LEU A 94 9.40 8.20 14.67
C LEU A 94 9.18 9.70 14.88
N ASP A 95 8.16 10.11 15.65
CA ASP A 95 7.96 11.54 15.96
C ASP A 95 9.10 12.09 16.84
N ARG A 96 9.65 11.26 17.75
CA ARG A 96 10.85 11.61 18.52
C ARG A 96 12.06 11.79 17.62
N LEU A 97 12.31 10.86 16.69
CA LEU A 97 13.38 10.98 15.70
C LEU A 97 13.27 12.27 14.91
N ARG A 98 12.06 12.59 14.42
CA ARG A 98 11.78 13.84 13.70
C ARG A 98 12.11 15.07 14.54
N ARG A 99 11.73 15.10 15.83
CA ARG A 99 12.05 16.22 16.74
C ARG A 99 13.54 16.35 16.97
N ILE A 100 14.22 15.24 17.30
CA ILE A 100 15.67 15.23 17.50
C ILE A 100 16.38 15.69 16.22
N ARG A 101 15.99 15.18 15.06
CA ARG A 101 16.51 15.60 13.75
C ARG A 101 16.34 17.10 13.50
N ASN A 102 15.20 17.67 13.88
CA ASN A 102 14.96 19.10 13.70
C ASN A 102 15.89 19.94 14.58
N GLU A 103 16.16 19.54 15.81
CA GLU A 103 17.21 20.16 16.64
C GLU A 103 18.57 20.02 15.93
N PHE A 104 18.87 18.85 15.36
CA PHE A 104 20.14 18.62 14.65
C PHE A 104 20.34 19.40 13.36
N ALA A 105 19.26 19.68 12.64
CA ALA A 105 19.30 20.32 11.33
C ALA A 105 19.16 21.85 11.37
N HIS A 106 18.49 22.40 12.39
CA HIS A 106 18.17 23.84 12.45
C HIS A 106 19.00 24.64 13.46
N ASN A 107 19.84 23.98 14.26
CA ASN A 107 20.77 24.64 15.17
C ASN A 107 22.18 24.65 14.57
N TRP A 108 22.72 25.84 14.35
CA TRP A 108 24.10 26.05 13.87
C TRP A 108 25.14 25.89 14.99
N GLU A 109 24.70 25.98 16.24
CA GLU A 109 25.54 25.77 17.43
C GLU A 109 25.90 24.28 17.62
N PRO A 110 26.98 23.98 18.36
CA PRO A 110 27.29 22.63 18.79
C PRO A 110 26.17 22.09 19.68
N ILE A 111 25.62 20.95 19.29
CA ILE A 111 24.54 20.23 19.95
C ILE A 111 24.92 18.77 20.05
N SER A 112 24.41 18.11 21.08
CA SER A 112 24.80 16.77 21.45
C SER A 112 23.67 16.00 22.11
N PHE A 113 23.89 14.72 22.38
CA PHE A 113 22.95 13.89 23.14
C PHE A 113 22.88 14.26 24.62
N ALA A 114 23.80 15.10 25.13
CA ALA A 114 23.77 15.60 26.49
C ALA A 114 22.78 16.77 26.67
N ASP A 115 22.34 17.40 25.58
CA ASP A 115 21.39 18.52 25.66
C ASP A 115 20.05 18.06 26.23
N GLN A 116 19.55 18.79 27.22
CA GLN A 116 18.39 18.39 28.04
C GLN A 116 17.18 17.93 27.20
N LYS A 117 16.85 18.68 26.13
CA LYS A 117 15.73 18.35 25.23
C LYS A 117 15.98 17.07 24.43
N ILE A 118 17.19 16.89 23.91
CA ILE A 118 17.58 15.72 23.11
C ILE A 118 17.65 14.48 24.00
N ALA A 119 18.31 14.60 25.16
CA ALA A 119 18.41 13.55 26.17
C ALA A 119 17.03 13.06 26.61
N ALA A 120 16.08 13.99 26.86
CA ALA A 120 14.71 13.63 27.22
C ALA A 120 14.00 12.81 26.12
N HIS A 121 14.18 13.19 24.85
CA HIS A 121 13.62 12.42 23.73
C HIS A 121 14.27 11.03 23.60
N ILE A 122 15.59 10.93 23.72
CA ILE A 122 16.31 9.63 23.67
C ILE A 122 15.90 8.74 24.84
N SER A 123 15.79 9.30 26.04
CA SER A 123 15.33 8.56 27.22
C SER A 123 13.92 8.00 27.03
N ALA A 124 13.06 8.71 26.32
CA ALA A 124 11.68 8.30 26.06
C ALA A 124 11.49 7.39 24.83
N LEU A 125 12.57 7.02 24.13
CA LEU A 125 12.52 5.99 23.08
C LEU A 125 12.24 4.61 23.70
N HIS A 126 11.47 3.80 22.99
CA HIS A 126 11.31 2.40 23.34
C HIS A 126 12.59 1.60 23.06
N PHE A 127 12.82 0.54 23.82
CA PHE A 127 13.95 -0.35 23.61
C PHE A 127 13.75 -1.27 22.39
N SER A 128 14.87 -1.68 21.80
CA SER A 128 14.93 -2.69 20.73
C SER A 128 14.24 -3.98 21.15
N THR A 129 13.60 -4.63 20.18
CA THR A 129 12.97 -5.94 20.30
C THR A 129 13.81 -7.05 19.68
N LEU A 130 14.99 -6.71 19.13
CA LEU A 130 15.85 -7.64 18.38
C LEU A 130 17.02 -8.20 19.21
N ASP A 131 17.27 -7.64 20.40
CA ASP A 131 18.38 -8.01 21.26
C ASP A 131 18.00 -7.82 22.74
N ASP A 132 18.66 -8.59 23.62
CA ASP A 132 18.40 -8.60 25.07
C ASP A 132 19.35 -7.66 25.87
N ASP A 133 20.30 -7.02 25.18
CA ASP A 133 21.36 -6.24 25.80
C ASP A 133 20.92 -4.81 26.12
N PHE A 134 21.02 -4.40 27.38
CA PHE A 134 20.75 -3.02 27.78
C PHE A 134 21.74 -2.04 27.12
N PRO A 135 21.27 -0.95 26.47
CA PRO A 135 22.16 0.00 25.83
C PRO A 135 23.01 0.75 26.86
N SER A 136 24.33 0.66 26.74
CA SER A 136 25.30 1.28 27.64
C SER A 136 25.47 2.79 27.45
N SER A 137 24.97 3.33 26.34
CA SER A 137 25.07 4.75 25.99
C SER A 137 23.83 5.26 25.23
N PRO A 138 23.57 6.59 25.22
CA PRO A 138 22.51 7.20 24.41
C PRO A 138 22.64 6.86 22.92
N GLN A 139 23.88 6.83 22.39
CA GLN A 139 24.18 6.49 21.00
C GLN A 139 23.81 5.04 20.70
N GLU A 140 24.14 4.12 21.59
CA GLU A 140 23.76 2.72 21.45
C GLU A 140 22.23 2.55 21.52
N LYS A 141 21.56 3.24 22.45
CA LYS A 141 20.09 3.23 22.52
C LYS A 141 19.46 3.68 21.21
N VAL A 142 19.89 4.82 20.67
CA VAL A 142 19.41 5.35 19.37
C VAL A 142 19.63 4.34 18.25
N ARG A 143 20.84 3.77 18.12
CA ARG A 143 21.16 2.78 17.08
C ARG A 143 20.28 1.54 17.18
N LYS A 144 20.13 0.96 18.37
CA LYS A 144 19.33 -0.24 18.60
C LYS A 144 17.85 0.00 18.34
N SER A 145 17.27 1.05 18.95
CA SER A 145 15.85 1.39 18.82
C SER A 145 15.46 1.66 17.36
N PHE A 146 16.21 2.51 16.65
CA PHE A 146 15.87 2.84 15.26
C PHE A 146 16.31 1.77 14.27
N GLY A 147 17.38 1.03 14.55
CA GLY A 147 17.77 -0.14 13.77
C GLY A 147 16.64 -1.17 13.73
N ALA A 148 16.12 -1.56 14.89
CA ALA A 148 14.98 -2.47 14.99
C ALA A 148 13.74 -1.92 14.27
N LEU A 149 13.40 -0.64 14.50
CA LEU A 149 12.26 0.01 13.86
C LEU A 149 12.38 -0.04 12.32
N LEU A 150 13.55 0.27 11.76
CA LEU A 150 13.76 0.24 10.30
C LEU A 150 13.63 -1.17 9.73
N VAL A 151 14.09 -2.19 10.45
CA VAL A 151 13.88 -3.60 10.08
C VAL A 151 12.39 -3.91 10.02
N GLU A 152 11.63 -3.50 11.04
CA GLU A 152 10.19 -3.74 11.12
C GLU A 152 9.45 -3.05 9.96
N LEU A 153 9.79 -1.80 9.62
CA LEU A 153 9.18 -1.07 8.49
C LEU A 153 9.46 -1.77 7.15
N ARG A 154 10.71 -2.16 6.90
CA ARG A 154 11.11 -2.85 5.66
C ARG A 154 10.49 -4.24 5.56
N SER A 155 10.48 -4.98 6.66
CA SER A 155 9.81 -6.29 6.75
C SER A 155 8.32 -6.15 6.45
N THR A 156 7.64 -5.18 7.05
CA THR A 156 6.21 -4.92 6.80
C THR A 156 5.95 -4.58 5.33
N THR A 157 6.80 -3.73 4.75
CA THR A 157 6.73 -3.36 3.32
C THR A 157 6.87 -4.59 2.42
N HIS A 158 7.86 -5.45 2.69
CA HIS A 158 8.06 -6.69 1.96
C HIS A 158 6.84 -7.62 2.09
N GLN A 159 6.31 -7.79 3.29
CA GLN A 159 5.12 -8.63 3.53
C GLN A 159 3.87 -8.12 2.80
N ILE A 160 3.68 -6.80 2.72
CA ILE A 160 2.59 -6.19 1.95
C ILE A 160 2.71 -6.53 0.47
N ASN A 161 3.92 -6.41 -0.09
CA ASN A 161 4.18 -6.71 -1.49
C ASN A 161 4.03 -8.21 -1.79
N LYS A 162 4.64 -9.07 -0.97
CA LYS A 162 4.62 -10.53 -1.13
C LYS A 162 3.22 -11.13 -1.04
N HIS A 163 2.40 -10.64 -0.12
CA HIS A 163 1.07 -11.21 0.14
C HIS A 163 -0.09 -10.35 -0.40
N GLY A 164 0.19 -9.29 -1.16
CA GLY A 164 -0.84 -8.42 -1.71
C GLY A 164 -1.73 -7.76 -0.65
N ARG A 165 -1.18 -7.44 0.53
CA ARG A 165 -1.92 -6.82 1.65
C ARG A 165 -2.07 -5.30 1.47
N ARG A 166 -2.51 -4.90 0.29
CA ARG A 166 -2.73 -3.51 -0.09
C ARG A 166 -4.07 -2.99 0.44
N ALA A 167 -4.27 -1.68 0.36
CA ALA A 167 -5.52 -1.01 0.64
C ALA A 167 -6.68 -1.66 -0.13
N LYS A 168 -7.78 -1.91 0.58
CA LYS A 168 -9.00 -2.49 0.01
C LYS A 168 -10.20 -1.68 0.46
N LEU A 169 -10.76 -0.88 -0.45
CA LEU A 169 -12.20 -0.82 -0.76
C LEU A 169 -12.42 0.11 -1.97
N ILE A 170 -12.81 -0.46 -3.12
CA ILE A 170 -12.85 0.23 -4.43
C ILE A 170 -14.20 0.95 -4.68
N GLY A 171 -15.03 1.07 -3.66
CA GLY A 171 -16.35 1.70 -3.76
C GLY A 171 -17.42 0.76 -4.32
N THR A 172 -18.65 1.28 -4.42
CA THR A 172 -19.83 0.50 -4.84
C THR A 172 -20.27 0.94 -6.22
N HIS A 173 -20.41 -0.03 -7.13
CA HIS A 173 -21.06 0.18 -8.42
C HIS A 173 -22.52 -0.27 -8.34
N LEU A 174 -23.45 0.68 -8.23
CA LEU A 174 -24.87 0.38 -8.16
C LEU A 174 -25.38 -0.13 -9.50
N ILE A 175 -25.86 -1.37 -9.51
CA ILE A 175 -26.52 -1.98 -10.66
C ILE A 175 -27.98 -2.20 -10.29
N GLY A 176 -28.89 -1.52 -10.97
CA GLY A 176 -30.32 -1.75 -10.80
C GLY A 176 -30.70 -3.16 -11.25
N GLY A 177 -31.49 -3.86 -10.43
CA GLY A 177 -31.97 -5.21 -10.76
C GLY A 177 -32.85 -5.26 -12.02
N VAL A 178 -33.11 -6.48 -12.48
CA VAL A 178 -34.12 -6.76 -13.51
C VAL A 178 -35.35 -7.30 -12.80
N THR A 179 -36.50 -6.73 -13.10
CA THR A 179 -37.79 -7.13 -12.49
C THR A 179 -38.38 -8.34 -13.22
N GLY A 180 -39.22 -9.11 -12.55
CA GLY A 180 -39.89 -10.30 -13.11
C GLY A 180 -39.35 -11.61 -12.54
N GLU A 181 -39.87 -12.74 -13.02
CA GLU A 181 -39.37 -14.07 -12.67
C GLU A 181 -38.04 -14.36 -13.39
N LEU A 182 -37.33 -15.43 -12.98
CA LEU A 182 -35.99 -15.73 -13.50
C LEU A 182 -35.93 -15.77 -15.05
N ASP A 183 -36.90 -16.44 -15.69
CA ASP A 183 -36.94 -16.55 -17.15
C ASP A 183 -37.22 -15.19 -17.82
N ASP A 184 -38.07 -14.34 -17.21
CA ASP A 184 -38.31 -12.97 -17.67
C ASP A 184 -37.03 -12.12 -17.57
N GLN A 185 -36.29 -12.28 -16.47
CA GLN A 185 -35.04 -11.56 -16.24
C GLN A 185 -33.97 -11.95 -17.26
N ILE A 186 -33.82 -13.25 -17.55
CA ILE A 186 -32.89 -13.76 -18.56
C ILE A 186 -33.28 -13.26 -19.95
N ALA A 187 -34.57 -13.35 -20.30
CA ALA A 187 -35.09 -12.88 -21.58
C ALA A 187 -34.86 -11.37 -21.76
N ALA A 188 -35.18 -10.56 -20.75
CA ALA A 188 -34.97 -9.12 -20.77
C ALA A 188 -33.49 -8.76 -20.98
N CYS A 189 -32.57 -9.44 -20.29
CA CYS A 189 -31.14 -9.24 -20.48
C CYS A 189 -30.69 -9.61 -21.89
N ARG A 190 -31.10 -10.77 -22.41
CA ARG A 190 -30.73 -11.25 -23.74
C ARG A 190 -31.23 -10.31 -24.83
N THR A 191 -32.50 -9.91 -24.77
CA THR A 191 -33.11 -8.98 -25.73
C THR A 191 -32.34 -7.66 -25.73
N ARG A 192 -32.14 -7.04 -24.55
CA ARG A 192 -31.50 -5.73 -24.50
C ARG A 192 -30.04 -5.76 -24.91
N LEU A 193 -29.29 -6.81 -24.57
CA LEU A 193 -27.89 -6.96 -25.00
C LEU A 193 -27.77 -7.16 -26.51
N THR A 194 -28.73 -7.85 -27.13
CA THR A 194 -28.80 -8.03 -28.58
C THR A 194 -29.11 -6.71 -29.29
N GLU A 195 -30.12 -5.97 -28.83
CA GLU A 195 -30.43 -4.63 -29.35
C GLU A 195 -29.23 -3.69 -29.30
N LEU A 196 -28.55 -3.65 -28.14
CA LEU A 196 -27.36 -2.83 -27.95
C LEU A 196 -26.22 -3.22 -28.90
N ALA A 197 -26.07 -4.50 -29.23
CA ALA A 197 -25.06 -4.95 -30.19
C ALA A 197 -25.35 -4.41 -31.60
N GLU A 198 -26.63 -4.39 -32.02
CA GLU A 198 -27.05 -3.80 -33.29
C GLU A 198 -26.92 -2.28 -33.30
N GLU A 199 -27.41 -1.59 -32.26
CA GLU A 199 -27.28 -0.12 -32.12
C GLU A 199 -25.80 0.31 -32.17
N LEU A 200 -24.90 -0.49 -31.59
CA LEU A 200 -23.46 -0.23 -31.61
C LEU A 200 -22.83 -0.34 -33.01
N LYS A 201 -23.42 -1.02 -33.99
CA LYS A 201 -22.82 -1.13 -35.35
C LYS A 201 -22.80 0.22 -36.07
N SER A 202 -23.83 1.04 -35.88
CA SER A 202 -23.99 2.34 -36.54
C SER A 202 -23.66 3.54 -35.64
N ALA A 203 -23.56 3.34 -34.32
CA ALA A 203 -23.26 4.42 -33.38
C ALA A 203 -21.81 4.92 -33.46
N SER A 204 -21.64 6.24 -33.39
CA SER A 204 -20.35 6.93 -33.33
C SER A 204 -20.33 7.97 -32.21
N GLY A 205 -19.13 8.54 -31.95
CA GLY A 205 -18.94 9.61 -30.98
C GLY A 205 -19.46 9.28 -29.56
N ASP A 206 -20.12 10.24 -28.93
CA ASP A 206 -20.63 10.11 -27.57
C ASP A 206 -21.79 9.12 -27.45
N HIS A 207 -22.60 8.97 -28.50
CA HIS A 207 -23.68 7.98 -28.52
C HIS A 207 -23.13 6.56 -28.42
N ARG A 208 -22.07 6.25 -29.18
CA ARG A 208 -21.36 4.97 -29.06
C ARG A 208 -20.83 4.73 -27.64
N ARG A 209 -20.22 5.75 -27.02
CA ARG A 209 -19.70 5.66 -25.64
C ARG A 209 -20.82 5.36 -24.65
N PHE A 210 -21.96 6.03 -24.79
CA PHE A 210 -23.15 5.77 -23.98
C PHE A 210 -23.64 4.33 -24.13
N LEU A 211 -23.82 3.84 -25.36
CA LEU A 211 -24.28 2.47 -25.61
C LEU A 211 -23.32 1.41 -25.05
N LEU A 212 -22.00 1.65 -25.10
CA LEU A 212 -21.01 0.77 -24.48
C LEU A 212 -21.19 0.70 -22.95
N THR A 213 -21.49 1.83 -22.30
CA THR A 213 -21.82 1.86 -20.86
C THR A 213 -23.10 1.10 -20.56
N VAL A 214 -24.17 1.33 -21.33
CA VAL A 214 -25.44 0.61 -21.15
C VAL A 214 -25.25 -0.89 -21.33
N ARG A 215 -24.47 -1.31 -22.32
CA ARG A 215 -24.12 -2.72 -22.56
C ARG A 215 -23.39 -3.33 -21.38
N ARG A 216 -22.38 -2.63 -20.83
CA ARG A 216 -21.66 -3.08 -19.63
C ARG A 216 -22.61 -3.26 -18.45
N ASN A 217 -23.51 -2.31 -18.23
CA ASN A 217 -24.48 -2.37 -17.13
C ASN A 217 -25.42 -3.58 -17.27
N TRP A 218 -25.96 -3.82 -18.47
CA TRP A 218 -26.83 -4.98 -18.71
C TRP A 218 -26.09 -6.32 -18.62
N ALA A 219 -24.82 -6.39 -19.00
CA ALA A 219 -23.99 -7.57 -18.76
C ALA A 219 -23.81 -7.83 -17.25
N SER A 220 -23.58 -6.78 -16.46
CA SER A 220 -23.50 -6.92 -15.01
C SER A 220 -24.85 -7.28 -14.36
N LYS A 221 -25.97 -6.79 -14.91
CA LYS A 221 -27.32 -7.24 -14.49
C LYS A 221 -27.51 -8.74 -14.72
N LEU A 222 -27.13 -9.25 -15.89
CA LEU A 222 -27.22 -10.68 -16.20
C LEU A 222 -26.36 -11.52 -15.23
N GLU A 223 -25.20 -11.02 -14.83
CA GLU A 223 -24.37 -11.66 -13.81
C GLU A 223 -25.05 -11.69 -12.44
N ILE A 224 -25.75 -10.63 -12.04
CA ILE A 224 -26.54 -10.61 -10.81
C ILE A 224 -27.70 -11.62 -10.87
N VAL A 225 -28.42 -11.66 -12.00
CA VAL A 225 -29.48 -12.66 -12.24
C VAL A 225 -28.91 -14.08 -12.08
N ARG A 226 -27.72 -14.33 -12.64
CA ARG A 226 -27.01 -15.61 -12.49
C ARG A 226 -26.68 -15.93 -11.04
N LEU A 227 -26.13 -14.98 -10.29
CA LEU A 227 -25.74 -15.19 -8.89
C LEU A 227 -26.95 -15.46 -7.98
N ASN A 228 -28.11 -14.91 -8.32
CA ASN A 228 -29.37 -15.12 -7.58
C ASN A 228 -30.15 -16.35 -8.03
N ALA A 229 -29.84 -16.94 -9.19
CA ALA A 229 -30.52 -18.11 -9.72
C ALA A 229 -30.14 -19.41 -8.96
N PRO A 230 -31.05 -20.41 -8.91
CA PRO A 230 -30.72 -21.75 -8.44
C PRO A 230 -29.48 -22.32 -9.14
N ARG A 231 -28.64 -23.07 -8.41
CA ARG A 231 -27.34 -23.57 -8.93
C ARG A 231 -27.45 -24.32 -10.26
N GLU A 232 -28.51 -25.10 -10.43
CA GLU A 232 -28.82 -25.85 -11.66
C GLU A 232 -29.07 -24.96 -12.89
N ARG A 233 -29.64 -23.76 -12.70
CA ARG A 233 -29.91 -22.79 -13.77
C ARG A 233 -28.71 -21.88 -14.08
N GLN A 234 -27.71 -21.79 -13.21
CA GLN A 234 -26.56 -20.90 -13.43
C GLN A 234 -25.76 -21.25 -14.69
N ALA A 235 -25.67 -22.54 -15.04
CA ALA A 235 -24.94 -22.99 -16.22
C ALA A 235 -25.60 -22.51 -17.52
N GLU A 236 -26.92 -22.44 -17.56
CA GLU A 236 -27.65 -21.90 -18.71
C GLU A 236 -27.38 -20.41 -18.89
N ILE A 237 -27.42 -19.63 -17.82
CA ILE A 237 -27.17 -18.18 -17.87
C ILE A 237 -25.72 -17.88 -18.29
N ARG A 238 -24.75 -18.73 -17.90
CA ARG A 238 -23.38 -18.63 -18.44
C ARG A 238 -23.33 -18.83 -19.94
N ARG A 239 -24.07 -19.79 -20.50
CA ARG A 239 -24.15 -19.98 -21.96
C ARG A 239 -24.69 -18.72 -22.64
N VAL A 240 -25.71 -18.07 -22.06
CA VAL A 240 -26.21 -16.78 -22.57
C VAL A 240 -25.12 -15.70 -22.53
N GLN A 241 -24.32 -15.63 -21.47
CA GLN A 241 -23.19 -14.69 -21.38
C GLN A 241 -22.13 -14.98 -22.46
N ASP A 242 -21.79 -16.26 -22.67
CA ASP A 242 -20.78 -16.67 -23.66
C ASP A 242 -21.26 -16.39 -25.10
N GLU A 243 -22.53 -16.68 -25.42
CA GLU A 243 -23.16 -16.37 -26.72
C GLU A 243 -23.08 -14.86 -27.03
N LEU A 244 -23.39 -14.01 -26.03
CA LEU A 244 -23.40 -12.56 -26.18
C LEU A 244 -21.99 -11.96 -26.25
N GLN A 245 -20.98 -12.63 -25.68
CA GLN A 245 -19.58 -12.24 -25.85
C GLN A 245 -19.03 -12.66 -27.23
N ALA A 246 -19.39 -13.86 -27.70
CA ALA A 246 -18.94 -14.39 -28.99
C ALA A 246 -19.52 -13.61 -30.18
N GLY A 247 -20.77 -13.13 -30.10
CA GLY A 247 -21.40 -12.29 -31.12
C GLY A 247 -20.88 -10.84 -31.19
N CYS A 248 -19.93 -10.46 -30.33
CA CYS A 248 -19.34 -9.12 -30.26
C CYS A 248 -17.92 -9.02 -30.87
N LEU A 249 -17.35 -10.11 -31.41
CA LEU A 249 -16.09 -10.14 -32.15
C LEU A 249 -16.33 -10.06 -33.66
#